data_AF-B2D1W1-F1
#
_entry.id   AF-B2D1W1-F1
#
_cell.length_a   1.000
_cell.length_b   1.000
_cell.length_c   1.000
_cell.angle_alpha   90.00
_cell.angle_beta   90.00
_cell.angle_gamma   90.00
#
_symmetry.space_group_name_H-M   'P 1'
#
loop_
_entity.id
_entity.type
_entity.pdbx_description
1 polymer ?
#
loop_
_entity_poly.entity_id
_entity_poly.type
_entity_poly.pdbx_seq_one_letter_code
_entity_poly.pdbx_strand_id
1 'polypeptide(L)'
;EFSAEAVNGVFVLCKSSSKSCATNDLARASKEYLPASTFKIPNAIIGLETGVIKNEHQVFKWDGKPRAMKQWERDLTLRGAIQVSAVPVFQQIAREVGEVRMQKYLKNFSYGNQNISGGIDKFWLEGQLRISAVNQVEFLESLYLNKLSASKENQLIVKEALVTEAAPEYLVHSKTGFSGVGTES
;
A
#
# COMPACT_ATOMS: atom_id res chain seq x y z
N GLU A 1 -23.61 5.36 9.98
CA GLU A 1 -22.15 5.61 9.93
C GLU A 1 -21.77 6.97 9.33
N PHE A 2 -21.60 7.13 8.01
CA PHE A 2 -20.96 8.31 7.41
C PHE A 2 -21.66 9.68 7.63
N SER A 3 -22.99 9.69 7.82
CA SER A 3 -23.76 10.94 7.94
C SER A 3 -23.50 11.73 9.24
N ALA A 4 -23.08 11.06 10.33
CA ALA A 4 -22.90 11.72 11.62
C ALA A 4 -21.77 12.76 11.59
N GLU A 5 -20.75 12.52 10.77
CA GLU A 5 -19.54 13.36 10.62
C GLU A 5 -19.48 14.04 9.23
N ALA A 6 -20.59 14.02 8.48
CA ALA A 6 -20.69 14.56 7.12
C ALA A 6 -19.58 14.07 6.16
N VAL A 7 -19.16 12.80 6.28
CA VAL A 7 -18.07 12.24 5.48
C VAL A 7 -18.61 11.73 4.14
N ASN A 8 -18.08 12.29 3.05
CA ASN A 8 -18.27 11.75 1.71
C ASN A 8 -17.30 10.58 1.47
N GLY A 9 -17.75 9.34 1.71
CA GLY A 9 -16.89 8.16 1.69
C GLY A 9 -17.52 6.92 1.04
N VAL A 10 -16.69 5.91 0.79
CA VAL A 10 -17.13 4.60 0.32
C VAL A 10 -16.48 3.50 1.15
N PHE A 11 -17.24 2.44 1.43
CA PHE A 11 -16.81 1.23 2.08
C PHE A 11 -17.22 0.04 1.22
N VAL A 12 -16.25 -0.83 0.90
CA VAL A 12 -16.48 -2.07 0.15
C VAL A 12 -16.11 -3.23 1.06
N LEU A 13 -17.04 -4.17 1.24
CA LEU A 13 -16.84 -5.37 2.05
C LEU A 13 -17.16 -6.59 1.20
N CYS A 14 -16.24 -7.56 1.18
CA CYS A 14 -16.42 -8.80 0.45
C CYS A 14 -16.26 -9.99 1.39
N LYS A 15 -17.24 -10.91 1.38
CA LYS A 15 -17.20 -12.11 2.20
C LYS A 15 -16.67 -13.27 1.38
N SER A 16 -15.64 -13.94 1.92
CA SER A 16 -14.95 -15.09 1.32
C SER A 16 -14.17 -14.81 0.02
N SER A 17 -14.73 -14.04 -0.92
CA SER A 17 -14.06 -13.65 -2.16
C SER A 17 -14.60 -12.34 -2.73
N SER A 18 -13.88 -11.76 -3.69
CA SER A 18 -14.30 -10.58 -4.47
C SER A 18 -15.58 -10.78 -5.29
N LYS A 19 -16.09 -12.01 -5.41
CA LYS A 19 -17.35 -12.32 -6.09
C LYS A 19 -18.60 -12.01 -5.24
N SER A 20 -18.44 -11.77 -3.94
CA SER A 20 -19.54 -11.51 -3.01
C SER A 20 -19.24 -10.25 -2.21
N CYS A 21 -19.43 -9.09 -2.84
CA CYS A 21 -19.16 -7.77 -2.28
C CYS A 21 -20.44 -6.96 -2.06
N ALA A 22 -20.41 -6.10 -1.06
CA ALA A 22 -21.40 -5.05 -0.81
C ALA A 22 -20.68 -3.69 -0.66
N THR A 23 -21.37 -2.61 -1.03
CA THR A 23 -20.87 -1.24 -0.88
C THR A 23 -22.01 -0.28 -0.57
N ASN A 24 -21.70 0.83 0.12
CA ASN A 24 -22.65 1.91 0.34
C ASN A 24 -22.80 2.84 -0.89
N ASP A 25 -21.85 2.83 -1.82
CA ASP A 25 -21.86 3.65 -3.03
C ASP A 25 -21.16 2.91 -4.17
N LEU A 26 -21.94 2.42 -5.13
CA LEU A 26 -21.44 1.66 -6.29
C LEU A 26 -20.57 2.51 -7.21
N ALA A 27 -20.97 3.77 -7.46
CA ALA A 27 -20.24 4.65 -8.36
C ALA A 27 -18.89 5.03 -7.76
N ARG A 28 -18.87 5.38 -6.46
CA ARG A 28 -17.64 5.76 -5.77
C ARG A 28 -16.72 4.59 -5.49
N ALA A 29 -17.23 3.36 -5.34
CA ALA A 29 -16.42 2.16 -5.15
C ALA A 29 -15.46 1.90 -6.32
N SER A 30 -15.90 2.24 -7.54
CA SER A 30 -15.12 2.13 -8.78
C SER A 30 -14.35 3.40 -9.15
N LYS A 31 -14.56 4.52 -8.44
CA LYS A 31 -13.82 5.76 -8.67
C LYS A 31 -12.38 5.62 -8.17
N GLU A 32 -11.43 6.04 -8.98
CA GLU A 32 -10.01 5.89 -8.68
C GLU A 32 -9.44 7.12 -7.96
N TYR A 33 -8.61 6.89 -6.94
CA TYR A 33 -7.95 7.93 -6.15
C TYR A 33 -6.46 7.63 -6.00
N LEU A 34 -5.68 8.62 -5.54
CA LEU A 34 -4.30 8.40 -5.13
C LEU A 34 -4.26 7.33 -4.02
N PRO A 35 -3.42 6.28 -4.14
CA PRO A 35 -3.31 5.27 -3.09
C PRO A 35 -2.62 5.80 -1.83
N ALA A 36 -1.79 6.85 -1.95
CA ALA A 36 -0.96 7.35 -0.87
C ALA A 36 -0.22 6.20 -0.16
N SER A 37 -0.26 6.15 1.16
CA SER A 37 0.49 5.15 1.93
C SER A 37 -0.05 3.71 1.85
N THR A 38 -1.21 3.44 1.22
CA THR A 38 -1.60 2.04 0.94
C THR A 38 -0.63 1.42 -0.08
N PHE A 39 0.01 2.24 -0.93
CA PHE A 39 1.00 1.80 -1.90
C PHE A 39 2.25 1.14 -1.27
N LYS A 40 2.45 1.28 0.04
CA LYS A 40 3.51 0.55 0.75
C LYS A 40 3.36 -0.97 0.64
N ILE A 41 2.14 -1.49 0.41
CA ILE A 41 1.90 -2.93 0.21
C ILE A 41 2.57 -3.43 -1.08
N PRO A 42 2.20 -2.96 -2.29
CA PRO A 42 2.89 -3.40 -3.51
C PRO A 42 4.37 -3.00 -3.51
N ASN A 43 4.73 -1.81 -2.99
CA ASN A 43 6.13 -1.37 -2.97
C ASN A 43 7.02 -2.29 -2.12
N ALA A 44 6.52 -2.83 -1.00
CA ALA A 44 7.26 -3.81 -0.18
C ALA A 44 7.47 -5.13 -0.94
N ILE A 45 6.42 -5.65 -1.59
CA ILE A 45 6.51 -6.89 -2.38
C ILE A 45 7.54 -6.72 -3.50
N ILE A 46 7.48 -5.60 -4.22
CA ILE A 46 8.40 -5.30 -5.32
C ILE A 46 9.83 -5.13 -4.80
N GLY A 47 10.02 -4.42 -3.69
CA GLY A 47 11.32 -4.28 -3.05
C GLY A 47 11.95 -5.62 -2.71
N LEU A 48 11.18 -6.55 -2.14
CA LEU A 48 11.64 -7.92 -1.85
C LEU A 48 11.95 -8.72 -3.12
N GLU A 49 11.04 -8.74 -4.10
CA GLU A 49 11.21 -9.49 -5.35
C GLU A 49 12.38 -9.00 -6.21
N THR A 50 12.73 -7.73 -6.09
CA THR A 50 13.87 -7.13 -6.81
C THR A 50 15.19 -7.24 -6.05
N GLY A 51 15.17 -7.77 -4.83
CA GLY A 51 16.34 -7.86 -3.95
C GLY A 51 16.80 -6.52 -3.36
N VAL A 52 16.06 -5.43 -3.59
CA VAL A 52 16.29 -4.12 -2.96
C VAL A 52 16.06 -4.20 -1.46
N ILE A 53 15.05 -4.99 -1.07
CA ILE A 53 14.85 -5.44 0.30
C ILE A 53 15.33 -6.88 0.35
N LYS A 54 16.39 -7.14 1.13
CA LYS A 54 17.02 -8.45 1.24
C LYS A 54 16.08 -9.49 1.84
N ASN A 55 15.40 -9.13 2.93
CA ASN A 55 14.45 -9.97 3.67
C ASN A 55 13.71 -9.13 4.73
N GLU A 56 12.84 -9.76 5.51
CA GLU A 56 12.04 -9.16 6.58
C GLU A 56 12.86 -8.56 7.73
N HIS A 57 14.10 -9.01 7.90
CA HIS A 57 15.02 -8.57 8.96
C HIS A 57 15.90 -7.38 8.56
N GLN A 58 15.83 -6.91 7.31
CA GLN A 58 16.58 -5.73 6.89
C GLN A 58 16.20 -4.51 7.76
N VAL A 59 17.25 -3.84 8.25
CA VAL A 59 17.13 -2.59 8.98
C VAL A 59 17.42 -1.42 8.04
N PHE A 60 16.45 -0.51 7.91
CA PHE A 60 16.58 0.76 7.23
C PHE A 60 17.14 1.78 8.23
N LYS A 61 18.45 2.05 8.12
CA LYS A 61 19.15 2.96 9.04
C LYS A 61 18.66 4.40 8.85
N TRP A 62 18.48 5.11 9.96
CA TRP A 62 18.25 6.54 9.93
C TRP A 62 19.57 7.29 9.75
N ASP A 63 19.56 8.32 8.91
CA ASP A 63 20.70 9.15 8.56
C ASP A 63 20.96 10.31 9.54
N GLY A 64 20.20 10.36 10.64
CA GLY A 64 20.28 11.43 11.64
C GLY A 64 19.67 12.76 11.18
N LYS A 65 19.05 12.83 9.99
CA LYS A 65 18.45 14.07 9.49
C LYS A 65 17.00 14.22 9.96
N PRO A 66 16.56 15.44 10.30
CA PRO A 66 15.16 15.68 10.67
C PRO A 66 14.18 15.22 9.58
N ARG A 67 13.03 14.69 10.00
CA ARG A 67 11.97 14.22 9.10
C ARG A 67 10.64 14.88 9.44
N ALA A 68 9.68 14.82 8.51
CA ALA A 68 8.35 15.41 8.70
C ALA A 68 7.58 14.84 9.90
N MET A 69 7.90 13.63 10.35
CA MET A 69 7.34 13.04 11.56
C MET A 69 8.46 12.47 12.44
N LYS A 70 8.42 12.79 13.74
CA LYS A 70 9.40 12.30 14.73
C LYS A 70 9.44 10.77 14.84
N GLN A 71 8.33 10.09 14.61
CA GLN A 71 8.28 8.63 14.59
C GLN A 71 9.15 8.00 13.48
N TRP A 72 9.54 8.75 12.44
CA TRP A 72 10.43 8.28 11.38
C TRP A 72 11.92 8.48 11.68
N GLU A 73 12.28 9.21 12.73
CA GLU A 73 13.66 9.53 13.11
C GLU A 73 14.27 8.41 13.96
N ARG A 74 14.30 7.19 13.41
CA ARG A 74 14.86 5.99 14.03
C ARG A 74 15.15 4.93 12.97
N ASP A 75 16.00 3.98 13.31
CA ASP A 75 16.16 2.76 12.52
C ASP A 75 14.84 1.98 12.50
N LEU A 76 14.47 1.45 11.34
CA LEU A 76 13.19 0.75 11.15
C LEU A 76 13.41 -0.60 10.47
N THR A 77 12.67 -1.61 10.90
CA THR A 77 12.48 -2.85 10.13
C THR A 77 11.46 -2.61 9.02
N LEU A 78 11.29 -3.57 8.10
CA LEU A 78 10.22 -3.51 7.08
C LEU A 78 8.83 -3.35 7.72
N ARG A 79 8.51 -4.20 8.71
CA ARG A 79 7.26 -4.11 9.48
C ARG A 79 7.12 -2.74 10.14
N GLY A 80 8.17 -2.26 10.82
CA GLY A 80 8.16 -0.94 11.46
C GLY A 80 7.87 0.19 10.47
N ALA A 81 8.57 0.21 9.33
CA ALA A 81 8.42 1.23 8.29
C ALA A 81 7.02 1.25 7.66
N ILE A 82 6.40 0.08 7.48
CA ILE A 82 5.00 -0.04 7.02
C ILE A 82 4.04 0.53 8.07
N GLN A 83 4.17 0.10 9.32
CA GLN A 83 3.27 0.44 10.43
C GLN A 83 3.29 1.94 10.74
N VAL A 84 4.47 2.55 10.90
CA VAL A 84 4.60 4.01 11.13
C VAL A 84 4.48 4.82 9.83
N SER A 85 4.22 4.14 8.71
CA SER A 85 4.03 4.73 7.40
C SER A 85 5.21 5.62 6.96
N ALA A 86 6.45 5.20 7.24
CA ALA A 86 7.68 5.95 6.96
C ALA A 86 7.87 6.18 5.45
N VAL A 87 7.43 7.34 4.96
CA VAL A 87 7.53 7.73 3.54
C VAL A 87 8.98 7.70 3.04
N PRO A 88 9.98 8.27 3.75
CA PRO A 88 11.34 8.34 3.23
C PRO A 88 11.99 6.98 2.96
N VAL A 89 11.65 5.95 3.76
CA VAL A 89 12.14 4.57 3.54
C VAL A 89 11.61 4.02 2.21
N PHE A 90 10.32 4.16 1.97
CA PHE A 90 9.68 3.66 0.74
C PHE A 90 10.00 4.49 -0.50
N GLN A 91 10.35 5.77 -0.33
CA GLN A 91 10.92 6.58 -1.39
C GLN A 91 12.27 6.04 -1.84
N GLN A 92 13.16 5.73 -0.89
CA GLN A 92 14.46 5.16 -1.22
C GLN A 92 14.34 3.79 -1.90
N ILE A 93 13.45 2.92 -1.38
CA ILE A 93 13.13 1.63 -2.02
C ILE A 93 12.67 1.85 -3.47
N ALA A 94 11.75 2.78 -3.71
CA ALA A 94 11.24 3.03 -5.06
C ALA A 94 12.33 3.52 -6.03
N ARG A 95 13.25 4.39 -5.58
CA ARG A 95 14.40 4.83 -6.39
C ARG A 95 15.31 3.66 -6.77
N GLU A 96 15.61 2.78 -5.82
CA GLU A 96 16.44 1.61 -6.06
C GLU A 96 15.75 0.58 -6.95
N VAL A 97 14.44 0.37 -6.80
CA VAL A 97 13.63 -0.44 -7.71
C VAL A 97 13.69 0.14 -9.14
N GLY A 98 13.50 1.45 -9.28
CA GLY A 98 13.54 2.16 -10.55
C GLY A 98 12.27 1.98 -11.40
N GLU A 99 12.06 2.89 -12.35
CA GLU A 99 10.81 3.01 -13.12
C GLU A 99 10.47 1.75 -13.93
N VAL A 100 11.45 1.17 -14.64
CA VAL A 100 11.22 0.01 -15.52
C VAL A 100 10.70 -1.20 -14.74
N ARG A 101 11.31 -1.51 -13.60
CA ARG A 101 10.89 -2.64 -12.76
C ARG A 101 9.56 -2.34 -12.06
N MET A 102 9.39 -1.11 -11.54
CA MET A 102 8.14 -0.68 -10.93
C MET A 102 6.97 -0.84 -11.91
N GLN A 103 7.09 -0.31 -13.13
CA GLN A 103 6.06 -0.39 -14.16
C GLN A 103 5.70 -1.84 -14.51
N LYS A 104 6.70 -2.72 -14.64
CA LYS A 104 6.50 -4.15 -14.89
C LYS A 104 5.65 -4.80 -13.80
N TYR A 105 5.97 -4.56 -12.53
CA TYR A 105 5.23 -5.16 -11.43
C TYR A 105 3.81 -4.60 -11.29
N LEU A 106 3.60 -3.29 -11.45
CA LEU A 106 2.24 -2.73 -11.40
C LEU A 106 1.34 -3.31 -12.50
N LYS A 107 1.90 -3.55 -13.69
CA LYS A 107 1.19 -4.26 -14.77
C LYS A 107 0.85 -5.70 -14.36
N ASN A 108 1.81 -6.44 -13.82
CA ASN A 108 1.62 -7.82 -13.38
C ASN A 108 0.65 -7.95 -12.19
N PHE A 109 0.53 -6.92 -11.36
CA PHE A 109 -0.41 -6.86 -10.25
C PHE A 109 -1.76 -6.26 -10.63
N SER A 110 -1.92 -5.79 -11.88
CA SER A 110 -3.11 -5.06 -12.33
C SER A 110 -3.50 -3.93 -11.37
N TYR A 111 -2.50 -3.18 -10.88
CA TYR A 111 -2.68 -2.22 -9.80
C TYR A 111 -3.16 -0.86 -10.32
N GLY A 112 -4.46 -0.64 -10.23
CA GLY A 112 -5.14 0.58 -10.66
C GLY A 112 -4.86 0.93 -12.13
N ASN A 113 -4.71 2.23 -12.40
CA ASN A 113 -4.39 2.74 -13.74
C ASN A 113 -2.92 2.54 -14.15
N GLN A 114 -2.08 1.98 -13.26
CA GLN A 114 -0.67 1.64 -13.50
C GLN A 114 0.22 2.82 -13.95
N ASN A 115 -0.20 4.07 -13.76
CA ASN A 115 0.51 5.24 -14.25
C ASN A 115 1.52 5.75 -13.20
N ILE A 116 2.81 5.51 -13.42
CA ILE A 116 3.88 5.97 -12.52
C ILE A 116 4.43 7.36 -12.85
N SER A 117 3.78 8.12 -13.74
CA SER A 117 4.19 9.49 -14.05
C SER A 117 4.12 10.40 -12.82
N GLY A 118 5.02 11.38 -12.76
CA GLY A 118 5.12 12.34 -11.66
C GLY A 118 6.39 12.19 -10.82
N GLY A 119 7.17 11.13 -11.03
CA GLY A 119 8.48 10.88 -10.43
C GLY A 119 8.50 9.62 -9.57
N ILE A 120 9.56 8.81 -9.72
CA ILE A 120 9.65 7.45 -9.16
C ILE A 120 9.49 7.37 -7.64
N ASP A 121 9.74 8.44 -6.90
CA ASP A 121 9.62 8.48 -5.43
C ASP A 121 8.41 9.30 -4.92
N LYS A 122 7.48 9.66 -5.82
CA LYS A 122 6.29 10.46 -5.47
C LYS A 122 5.03 10.09 -6.25
N PHE A 123 5.10 9.21 -7.25
CA PHE A 123 3.97 8.91 -8.13
C PHE A 123 2.71 8.41 -7.41
N TRP A 124 2.86 7.77 -6.26
CA TRP A 124 1.75 7.30 -5.41
C TRP A 124 1.23 8.34 -4.40
N LEU A 125 1.98 9.42 -4.18
CA LEU A 125 1.64 10.51 -3.25
C LEU A 125 0.97 11.67 -3.98
N GLU A 126 1.57 12.09 -5.10
CA GLU A 126 1.23 13.34 -5.80
C GLU A 126 1.20 13.16 -7.34
N GLY A 127 1.61 12.00 -7.85
CA GLY A 127 1.66 11.74 -9.28
C GLY A 127 0.34 11.28 -9.88
N GLN A 128 0.43 10.48 -10.93
CA GLN A 128 -0.71 10.08 -11.76
C GLN A 128 -1.28 8.68 -11.44
N LEU A 129 -0.71 7.97 -10.46
CA LEU A 129 -1.23 6.66 -10.08
C LEU A 129 -2.59 6.81 -9.41
N ARG A 130 -3.58 6.07 -9.88
CA ARG A 130 -4.93 6.02 -9.30
C ARG A 130 -5.39 4.57 -9.15
N ILE A 131 -6.13 4.28 -8.09
CA ILE A 131 -6.73 2.96 -7.83
C ILE A 131 -8.08 3.13 -7.12
N SER A 132 -9.05 2.26 -7.43
CA SER A 132 -10.37 2.25 -6.82
C SER A 132 -10.43 1.33 -5.59
N ALA A 133 -11.50 1.43 -4.80
CA ALA A 133 -11.71 0.54 -3.65
C ALA A 133 -11.93 -0.91 -4.11
N VAL A 134 -12.64 -1.13 -5.21
CA VAL A 134 -12.82 -2.46 -5.81
C VAL A 134 -11.47 -3.07 -6.21
N ASN A 135 -10.63 -2.32 -6.91
CA ASN A 135 -9.34 -2.83 -7.35
C ASN A 135 -8.36 -3.08 -6.18
N GLN A 136 -8.44 -2.28 -5.10
CA GLN A 136 -7.72 -2.57 -3.85
C GLN A 136 -8.14 -3.92 -3.26
N VAL A 137 -9.45 -4.24 -3.24
CA VAL A 137 -9.93 -5.54 -2.73
C VAL A 137 -9.42 -6.69 -3.59
N GLU A 138 -9.48 -6.57 -4.92
CA GLU A 138 -8.97 -7.60 -5.85
C GLU A 138 -7.45 -7.85 -5.65
N PHE A 139 -6.69 -6.77 -5.48
CA PHE A 139 -5.26 -6.85 -5.19
C PHE A 139 -5.00 -7.53 -3.83
N LEU A 140 -5.74 -7.15 -2.78
CA LEU A 140 -5.60 -7.73 -1.44
C LEU A 140 -6.03 -9.20 -1.38
N GLU A 141 -7.08 -9.59 -2.11
CA GLU A 141 -7.48 -10.99 -2.27
C GLU A 141 -6.37 -11.80 -2.95
N SER A 142 -5.76 -11.24 -4.00
CA SER A 142 -4.64 -11.88 -4.70
C SER A 142 -3.44 -12.06 -3.77
N LEU A 143 -3.11 -11.06 -2.95
CA LEU A 143 -2.07 -11.17 -1.92
C LEU A 143 -2.42 -12.25 -0.87
N TYR A 144 -3.66 -12.25 -0.39
CA TYR A 144 -4.13 -13.21 0.61
C TYR A 144 -3.94 -14.64 0.13
N LEU A 145 -4.36 -14.93 -1.10
CA LEU A 145 -4.29 -16.25 -1.74
C LEU A 145 -2.89 -16.61 -2.29
N ASN A 146 -1.90 -15.72 -2.15
CA ASN A 146 -0.56 -15.86 -2.73
C ASN A 146 -0.56 -15.95 -4.27
N LYS A 147 -1.48 -15.25 -4.94
CA LYS A 147 -1.70 -15.27 -6.39
C LYS A 147 -1.07 -14.10 -7.13
N LEU A 148 -0.44 -13.15 -6.43
CA LEU A 148 0.34 -12.12 -7.11
C LEU A 148 1.52 -12.75 -7.85
N SER A 149 1.96 -12.11 -8.93
CA SER A 149 3.15 -12.52 -9.69
C SER A 149 4.44 -12.19 -8.93
N ALA A 150 4.61 -12.81 -7.77
CA ALA A 150 5.71 -12.69 -6.82
C ALA A 150 5.84 -14.02 -6.06
N SER A 151 7.00 -14.28 -5.44
CA SER A 151 7.19 -15.47 -4.61
C SER A 151 6.18 -15.55 -3.46
N LYS A 152 5.82 -16.77 -3.08
CA LYS A 152 4.94 -17.01 -1.93
C LYS A 152 5.57 -16.49 -0.63
N GLU A 153 6.88 -16.62 -0.50
CA GLU A 153 7.65 -16.14 0.65
C GLU A 153 7.49 -14.62 0.85
N ASN A 154 7.74 -13.83 -0.19
CA ASN A 154 7.63 -12.37 -0.11
C ASN A 154 6.18 -11.91 0.16
N GLN A 155 5.19 -12.63 -0.36
CA GLN A 155 3.79 -12.37 -0.04
C GLN A 155 3.46 -12.66 1.44
N LEU A 156 4.03 -13.71 2.02
CA LEU A 156 3.87 -14.02 3.45
C LEU A 156 4.54 -12.97 4.34
N ILE A 157 5.77 -12.56 4.02
CA ILE A 157 6.49 -11.49 4.72
C ILE A 157 5.65 -10.20 4.79
N VAL A 158 5.10 -9.78 3.64
CA VAL A 158 4.29 -8.56 3.60
C VAL A 158 2.97 -8.72 4.35
N LYS A 159 2.31 -9.88 4.28
CA LYS A 159 1.10 -10.14 5.09
C LYS A 159 1.39 -10.03 6.58
N GLU A 160 2.48 -10.62 7.05
CA GLU A 160 2.87 -10.50 8.46
C GLU A 160 3.15 -9.05 8.85
N ALA A 161 3.82 -8.28 7.99
CA ALA A 161 4.05 -6.85 8.23
C ALA A 161 2.76 -6.02 8.33
N LEU A 162 1.66 -6.50 7.76
CA LEU A 162 0.35 -5.85 7.76
C LEU A 162 -0.54 -6.19 8.96
N VAL A 163 -0.16 -7.14 9.82
CA VAL A 163 -0.93 -7.46 11.04
C VAL A 163 -0.99 -6.24 11.95
N THR A 164 -2.20 -5.75 12.23
CA THR A 164 -2.47 -4.56 13.06
C THR A 164 -3.28 -4.88 14.30
N GLU A 165 -4.07 -5.95 14.29
CA GLU A 165 -4.83 -6.44 15.43
C GLU A 165 -4.86 -7.97 15.41
N ALA A 166 -4.71 -8.61 16.57
CA ALA A 166 -4.69 -10.05 16.69
C ALA A 166 -5.34 -10.49 18.01
N ALA A 167 -6.26 -11.44 17.92
CA ALA A 167 -6.94 -12.12 19.02
C ALA A 167 -7.11 -13.62 18.65
N PRO A 168 -7.48 -14.50 19.60
CA PRO A 168 -7.59 -15.94 19.33
C PRO A 168 -8.50 -16.31 18.14
N GLU A 169 -9.56 -15.54 17.90
CA GLU A 169 -10.56 -15.83 16.86
C GLU A 169 -10.64 -14.74 15.77
N TYR A 170 -9.76 -13.73 15.81
CA TYR A 170 -9.75 -12.67 14.81
C TYR A 170 -8.36 -12.10 14.55
N LEU A 171 -8.07 -11.81 13.28
CA LEU A 171 -6.80 -11.27 12.82
C LEU A 171 -7.05 -10.21 11.75
N VAL A 172 -6.56 -8.99 11.99
CA VAL A 172 -6.66 -7.88 11.05
C VAL A 172 -5.31 -7.66 10.38
N HIS A 173 -5.34 -7.68 9.06
CA HIS A 173 -4.29 -7.14 8.22
C HIS A 173 -4.79 -5.85 7.62
N SER A 174 -4.14 -4.71 7.91
CA SER A 174 -4.60 -3.43 7.38
C SER A 174 -3.47 -2.45 7.09
N LYS A 175 -3.77 -1.47 6.25
CA LYS A 175 -2.89 -0.34 5.96
C LYS A 175 -3.68 0.93 5.75
N THR A 176 -3.29 1.99 6.45
CA THR A 176 -3.85 3.33 6.27
C THR A 176 -3.19 4.10 5.11
N GLY A 177 -3.95 5.01 4.50
CA GLY A 177 -3.48 5.95 3.49
C GLY A 177 -4.06 7.34 3.73
N PHE A 178 -3.23 8.38 3.57
CA PHE A 178 -3.64 9.78 3.62
C PHE A 178 -2.82 10.55 2.58
N SER A 179 -3.48 11.13 1.59
CA SER A 179 -2.85 11.88 0.50
C SER A 179 -2.58 13.35 0.86
N GLY A 180 -3.05 13.82 2.02
CA GLY A 180 -3.10 15.23 2.36
C GLY A 180 -4.52 15.78 2.32
N VAL A 181 -4.69 17.02 2.78
CA VAL A 181 -5.94 17.77 2.62
C VAL A 181 -6.00 18.23 1.17
N GLY A 182 -6.93 17.68 0.39
CA GLY A 182 -7.15 18.16 -0.98
C GLY A 182 -7.56 19.63 -0.95
N THR A 183 -7.10 20.42 -1.91
CA THR A 183 -7.85 21.60 -2.32
C THR A 183 -8.95 21.09 -3.24
N GLU A 184 -10.21 21.13 -2.80
CA GLU A 184 -11.30 20.94 -3.74
C GLU A 184 -11.14 21.97 -4.86
N SER A 185 -11.02 21.49 -6.10
CA SER A 185 -11.17 22.30 -7.32
C SER A 185 -12.41 21.82 -8.04
#